data_AF-A0A0H2RX02-F1
#
_entry.id   AF-A0A0H2RX02-F1
#
_cell.length_a   1.000
_cell.length_b   1.000
_cell.length_c   1.000
_cell.angle_alpha   90.00
_cell.angle_beta   90.00
_cell.angle_gamma   90.00
#
_symmetry.space_group_name_H-M   'P 1'
#
loop_
_entity.id
_entity.type
_entity.pdbx_description
1 polymer ?
#
loop_
_entity_poly.entity_id
_entity_poly.type
_entity_poly.pdbx_seq_one_letter_code
_entity_poly.pdbx_strand_id
1 'polypeptide(L)'
;DEQGMPTRAEFARITNEYVQGLHERKRDKALITHAMHCNIFEALAHPEATRVGSPQFRFWARKMFQLVEAGDEVKTLVITHGGRPVAVREQIYDILCMAHRESCHAGRDKTCKILREYYTWIPKELTANFVKACPTCQDKRS
;
A
#
# COMPACT_ATOMS: atom_id res chain seq x y z
N ASP A 1 -11.61 13.40 -7.76
CA ASP A 1 -11.06 13.42 -6.39
C ASP A 1 -12.17 13.22 -5.38
N GLU A 2 -11.85 12.83 -4.15
CA GLU A 2 -12.84 12.67 -3.08
C GLU A 2 -13.03 13.97 -2.29
N GLN A 3 -14.27 14.42 -2.09
CA GLN A 3 -14.56 15.64 -1.34
C GLN A 3 -14.13 15.50 0.14
N GLY A 4 -13.44 16.52 0.68
CA GLY A 4 -12.91 16.49 2.05
C GLY A 4 -11.60 15.72 2.22
N MET A 5 -11.05 15.16 1.15
CA MET A 5 -9.75 14.48 1.13
C MET A 5 -8.70 15.31 0.35
N PRO A 6 -7.40 15.03 0.52
CA PRO A 6 -6.40 15.50 -0.41
C PRO A 6 -6.76 15.07 -1.83
N THR A 7 -6.45 15.89 -2.83
CA THR A 7 -6.57 15.49 -4.24
C THR A 7 -5.56 14.41 -4.58
N ARG A 8 -5.81 13.65 -5.65
CA ARG A 8 -4.84 12.68 -6.20
C ARG A 8 -3.54 13.35 -6.61
N ALA A 9 -3.60 14.58 -7.12
CA ALA A 9 -2.41 15.36 -7.49
C ALA A 9 -1.55 15.69 -6.25
N GLU A 10 -2.18 16.17 -5.17
CA GLU A 10 -1.48 16.42 -3.90
C GLU A 10 -0.93 15.12 -3.30
N PHE A 11 -1.71 14.04 -3.33
CA PHE A 11 -1.25 12.75 -2.85
C PHE A 11 -0.10 12.18 -3.68
N ALA A 12 -0.09 12.38 -5.00
CA ALA A 12 1.03 12.02 -5.85
C ALA A 12 2.31 12.78 -5.44
N ARG A 13 2.19 14.09 -5.14
CA ARG A 13 3.31 14.89 -4.61
C ARG A 13 3.80 14.34 -3.27
N ILE A 14 2.89 14.11 -2.32
CA ILE A 14 3.21 13.53 -1.00
C ILE A 14 3.91 12.18 -1.14
N THR A 15 3.44 11.34 -2.06
CA THR A 15 4.01 10.02 -2.32
C THR A 15 5.41 10.12 -2.90
N ASN A 16 5.64 11.04 -3.84
CA ASN A 16 6.95 11.28 -4.42
C ASN A 16 7.94 11.83 -3.39
N GLU A 17 7.53 12.80 -2.58
CA GLU A 17 8.33 13.34 -1.48
C GLU A 17 8.70 12.25 -0.46
N TYR A 18 7.75 11.39 -0.10
CA TYR A 18 8.00 10.24 0.77
C TYR A 18 9.07 9.32 0.17
N VAL A 19 8.92 8.88 -1.08
CA VAL A 19 9.88 7.97 -1.72
C VAL A 19 11.26 8.61 -1.89
N GLN A 20 11.32 9.89 -2.27
CA GLN A 20 12.60 10.61 -2.46
C GLN A 20 13.33 10.83 -1.13
N GLY A 21 12.60 11.03 -0.03
CA GLY A 21 13.17 11.16 1.31
C GLY A 21 13.78 9.87 1.88
N LEU A 22 13.48 8.70 1.30
CA LEU A 22 14.10 7.44 1.69
C LEU A 22 15.51 7.31 1.13
N HIS A 23 16.38 6.63 1.88
CA HIS A 23 17.67 6.15 1.38
C HIS A 23 17.47 5.29 0.13
N GLU A 24 18.33 5.44 -0.88
CA GLU A 24 18.19 4.79 -2.21
C GLU A 24 17.86 3.30 -2.14
N ARG A 25 18.61 2.54 -1.33
CA ARG A 25 18.39 1.10 -1.07
C ARG A 25 16.99 0.72 -0.56
N LYS A 26 16.22 1.66 -0.03
CA LYS A 26 14.86 1.44 0.48
C LYS A 26 13.77 1.84 -0.52
N ARG A 27 14.09 2.66 -1.54
CA ARG A 27 13.09 3.25 -2.45
C ARG A 27 12.35 2.20 -3.27
N ASP A 28 13.08 1.26 -3.84
CA ASP A 28 12.54 0.29 -4.81
C ASP A 28 11.40 -0.56 -4.24
N LYS A 29 11.49 -0.92 -2.96
CA LYS A 29 10.53 -1.83 -2.28
C LYS A 29 9.63 -1.14 -1.26
N ALA A 30 9.73 0.20 -1.16
CA ALA A 30 8.96 0.98 -0.21
C ALA A 30 7.45 0.89 -0.48
N LEU A 31 7.07 0.92 -1.76
CA LEU A 31 5.70 0.78 -2.24
C LEU A 31 5.69 -0.26 -3.36
N ILE A 32 4.73 -1.18 -3.34
CA ILE A 32 4.61 -2.21 -4.38
C ILE A 32 3.87 -1.62 -5.57
N THR A 33 4.54 -1.38 -6.69
CA THR A 33 3.86 -0.99 -7.94
C THR A 33 3.09 -2.16 -8.53
N HIS A 34 2.13 -1.88 -9.41
CA HIS A 34 1.44 -2.95 -10.15
C HIS A 34 2.42 -3.91 -10.85
N ALA A 35 3.45 -3.40 -11.52
CA ALA A 35 4.46 -4.25 -12.16
C ALA A 35 5.22 -5.13 -11.16
N MET A 36 5.55 -4.59 -9.97
CA MET A 36 6.17 -5.38 -8.91
C MET A 36 5.21 -6.44 -8.34
N HIS A 37 3.93 -6.09 -8.20
CA HIS A 37 2.88 -7.01 -7.78
C HIS A 37 2.75 -8.20 -8.73
N CYS A 38 2.74 -7.97 -10.06
CA CYS A 38 2.78 -9.05 -11.06
C CYS A 38 4.02 -9.93 -10.91
N ASN A 39 5.21 -9.34 -10.75
CA ASN A 39 6.44 -10.10 -10.56
C ASN A 39 6.44 -10.91 -9.25
N ILE A 40 5.85 -10.38 -8.17
CA ILE A 40 5.66 -11.12 -6.92
C ILE A 40 4.73 -12.30 -7.18
N PHE A 41 3.61 -12.09 -7.89
CA PHE A 41 2.65 -13.13 -8.20
C PHE A 41 3.31 -14.28 -8.96
N GLU A 42 4.01 -13.97 -10.05
CA GLU A 42 4.73 -14.96 -10.85
C GLU A 42 5.78 -15.73 -10.02
N ALA A 43 6.52 -15.03 -9.15
CA ALA A 43 7.54 -15.66 -8.29
C ALA A 43 6.94 -16.58 -7.21
N LEU A 44 5.68 -16.37 -6.83
CA LEU A 44 4.94 -17.21 -5.89
C LEU A 44 4.21 -18.37 -6.59
N ALA A 45 3.53 -18.09 -7.70
CA ALA A 45 2.75 -19.07 -8.46
C ALA A 45 3.64 -20.09 -9.19
N HIS A 46 4.84 -19.67 -9.62
CA HIS A 46 5.79 -20.51 -10.33
C HIS A 46 7.18 -20.46 -9.67
N PRO A 47 7.40 -21.17 -8.53
CA PRO A 47 8.65 -21.08 -7.78
C PRO A 47 9.92 -21.44 -8.57
N GLU A 48 9.78 -22.32 -9.56
CA GLU A 48 10.84 -22.77 -10.48
C GLU A 48 11.15 -21.77 -11.61
N ALA A 49 10.30 -20.75 -11.80
CA ALA A 49 10.52 -19.75 -12.83
C ALA A 49 11.75 -18.89 -12.49
N THR A 50 12.80 -19.03 -13.30
CA THR A 50 14.07 -18.29 -13.13
C THR A 50 14.08 -16.94 -13.84
N ARG A 51 13.11 -16.68 -14.72
CA ARG A 51 13.03 -15.48 -15.57
C ARG A 51 12.48 -14.24 -14.86
N VAL A 52 11.80 -14.41 -13.73
CA VAL A 52 11.18 -13.31 -12.98
C VAL A 52 12.20 -12.66 -12.08
N GLY A 53 12.56 -11.41 -12.38
CA GLY A 53 13.49 -10.61 -11.58
C GLY A 53 14.84 -11.29 -11.31
N SER A 54 15.54 -10.83 -10.27
CA SER A 54 16.80 -11.45 -9.81
C SER A 54 16.55 -12.61 -8.83
N PRO A 55 17.53 -13.51 -8.61
CA PRO A 55 17.44 -14.53 -7.57
C PRO A 55 17.14 -13.95 -6.18
N GLN A 56 17.72 -12.79 -5.85
CA GLN A 56 17.48 -12.07 -4.59
C GLN A 56 16.05 -11.53 -4.52
N PHE A 57 15.49 -11.05 -5.64
CA PHE A 57 14.10 -10.62 -5.70
C PHE A 57 13.16 -11.79 -5.44
N ARG A 58 13.35 -12.94 -6.11
CA ARG A 58 12.50 -14.12 -5.94
C ARG A 58 12.56 -14.66 -4.51
N PHE A 59 13.76 -14.76 -3.94
CA PHE A 59 13.94 -15.16 -2.54
C PHE A 59 13.20 -14.20 -1.60
N TRP A 60 13.36 -12.89 -1.79
CA TRP A 60 12.64 -11.88 -1.01
C TRP A 60 11.12 -12.01 -1.16
N ALA A 61 10.60 -12.14 -2.38
CA ALA A 61 9.17 -12.24 -2.63
C ALA A 61 8.55 -13.45 -1.90
N ARG A 62 9.15 -14.64 -2.04
CA ARG A 62 8.71 -15.86 -1.35
C ARG A 62 8.84 -15.79 0.17
N LYS A 63 9.80 -15.02 0.69
CA LYS A 63 9.97 -14.83 2.12
C LYS A 63 8.95 -13.87 2.71
N MET A 64 8.57 -12.83 1.97
CA MET A 64 7.71 -11.77 2.47
C MET A 64 6.22 -11.99 2.18
N PHE A 65 5.88 -12.76 1.16
CA PHE A 65 4.50 -12.82 0.67
C PHE A 65 3.99 -14.25 0.57
N GLN A 66 2.67 -14.37 0.60
CA GLN A 66 1.95 -15.63 0.41
C GLN A 66 0.85 -15.42 -0.63
N LEU A 67 0.57 -16.48 -1.40
CA LEU A 67 -0.56 -16.50 -2.32
C LEU A 67 -1.69 -17.31 -1.69
N VAL A 68 -2.86 -16.69 -1.53
CA VAL A 68 -4.03 -17.31 -0.91
C VAL A 68 -5.24 -17.22 -1.83
N GLU A 69 -6.06 -18.26 -1.85
CA GLU A 69 -7.36 -18.23 -2.52
C GLU A 69 -8.34 -17.36 -1.70
N ALA A 70 -9.00 -16.43 -2.35
CA ALA A 70 -10.05 -15.60 -1.77
C ALA A 70 -11.30 -15.58 -2.67
N GLY A 71 -12.47 -15.40 -2.06
CA GLY A 71 -13.76 -15.40 -2.73
C GLY A 71 -14.50 -16.75 -2.64
N ASP A 72 -15.81 -16.69 -2.42
CA ASP A 72 -16.64 -17.88 -2.17
C ASP A 72 -17.05 -18.57 -3.49
N GLU A 73 -17.45 -17.81 -4.50
CA GLU A 73 -17.92 -18.34 -5.80
C GLU A 73 -16.81 -18.37 -6.86
N VAL A 74 -16.00 -17.31 -6.94
CA VAL A 74 -14.86 -17.20 -7.87
C VAL A 74 -13.59 -17.10 -7.07
N LYS A 75 -12.91 -18.24 -6.91
CA LYS A 75 -11.62 -18.32 -6.25
C LYS A 75 -10.60 -17.50 -7.03
N THR A 76 -10.14 -16.42 -6.41
CA THR A 76 -9.10 -15.54 -6.95
C THR A 76 -7.87 -15.61 -6.06
N LEU A 77 -6.70 -15.73 -6.66
CA LEU A 77 -5.44 -15.76 -5.91
C LEU A 77 -5.02 -14.32 -5.53
N VAL A 78 -4.81 -14.09 -4.24
CA VAL A 78 -4.46 -12.79 -3.67
C VAL A 78 -3.11 -12.86 -2.98
N ILE A 79 -2.25 -11.87 -3.25
CA ILE A 79 -0.97 -11.72 -2.57
C ILE A 79 -1.19 -11.08 -1.20
N THR A 80 -0.73 -11.75 -0.15
CA THR A 80 -0.88 -11.31 1.24
C THR A 80 0.44 -11.26 1.98
N HIS A 81 0.49 -10.45 3.03
CA HIS A 81 1.54 -10.46 4.04
C HIS A 81 0.92 -10.24 5.43
N GLY A 82 1.21 -11.15 6.37
CA GLY A 82 0.57 -11.15 7.69
C GLY A 82 -0.95 -11.36 7.63
N GLY A 83 -1.42 -12.17 6.67
CA GLY A 83 -2.85 -12.49 6.51
C GLY A 83 -3.71 -11.38 5.90
N ARG A 84 -3.11 -10.28 5.44
CA ARG A 84 -3.84 -9.17 4.80
C ARG A 84 -3.35 -8.94 3.37
N PRO A 85 -4.24 -8.55 2.43
CA PRO A 85 -3.88 -8.15 1.08
C PRO A 85 -2.81 -7.05 1.04
N VAL A 86 -1.80 -7.23 0.19
CA VAL A 86 -0.74 -6.25 -0.04
C VAL A 86 -1.28 -5.09 -0.87
N ALA A 87 -1.19 -3.86 -0.34
CA ALA A 87 -1.62 -2.68 -1.08
C ALA A 87 -0.67 -2.39 -2.26
N VAL A 88 -1.27 -2.18 -3.42
CA VAL A 88 -0.57 -1.73 -4.63
C VAL A 88 -0.54 -0.21 -4.67
N ARG A 89 0.60 0.38 -5.02
CA ARG A 89 0.90 1.83 -5.00
C ARG A 89 -0.24 2.66 -5.61
N GLU A 90 -0.71 2.23 -6.77
CA GLU A 90 -1.74 2.91 -7.55
C GLU A 90 -3.11 2.95 -6.83
N GLN A 91 -3.36 2.02 -5.90
CA GLN A 91 -4.58 1.91 -5.11
C GLN A 91 -4.48 2.57 -3.73
N ILE A 92 -3.28 2.94 -3.28
CA ILE A 92 -3.06 3.45 -1.92
C ILE A 92 -3.91 4.68 -1.63
N TYR A 93 -4.11 5.57 -2.61
CA TYR A 93 -4.96 6.76 -2.43
C TYR A 93 -6.38 6.38 -1.97
N ASP A 94 -7.02 5.46 -2.70
CA ASP A 94 -8.40 5.04 -2.45
C ASP A 94 -8.52 4.30 -1.11
N ILE A 95 -7.53 3.46 -0.80
CA ILE A 95 -7.43 2.76 0.48
C ILE A 95 -7.29 3.76 1.65
N LEU A 96 -6.47 4.80 1.50
CA LEU A 96 -6.30 5.84 2.52
C LEU A 96 -7.56 6.68 2.69
N CYS A 97 -8.25 7.04 1.61
CA CYS A 97 -9.51 7.77 1.69
C CYS A 97 -10.57 6.95 2.44
N MET A 98 -10.72 5.67 2.11
CA MET A 98 -11.61 4.74 2.81
C MET A 98 -11.30 4.70 4.31
N ALA A 99 -10.05 4.38 4.69
CA ALA A 99 -9.70 4.21 6.09
C ALA A 99 -9.74 5.53 6.88
N HIS A 100 -9.41 6.65 6.24
CA HIS A 100 -9.45 7.94 6.91
C HIS A 100 -10.90 8.41 7.12
N ARG A 101 -11.78 8.20 6.14
CA ARG A 101 -13.22 8.44 6.26
C ARG A 101 -13.83 7.60 7.38
N GLU A 102 -13.56 6.30 7.39
CA GLU A 102 -14.06 5.37 8.41
C GLU A 102 -13.53 5.71 9.82
N SER A 103 -12.33 6.31 9.89
CA SER A 103 -11.80 6.83 11.15
C SER A 103 -12.52 8.10 11.65
N CYS A 104 -13.43 8.66 10.85
CA CYS A 104 -14.06 9.98 11.00
C CYS A 104 -13.04 11.13 11.01
N HIS A 105 -12.13 11.14 10.04
CA HIS A 105 -11.05 12.13 9.93
C HIS A 105 -10.16 12.21 11.19
N ALA A 106 -9.93 11.06 11.83
CA ALA A 106 -9.08 11.00 13.01
C ALA A 106 -7.59 11.05 12.64
N GLY A 107 -6.74 11.19 13.66
CA GLY A 107 -5.30 11.22 13.48
C GLY A 107 -4.73 9.91 12.93
N ARG A 108 -3.47 10.01 12.49
CA ARG A 108 -2.64 8.92 11.92
C ARG A 108 -2.85 7.56 12.58
N ASP A 109 -2.80 7.48 13.91
CA ASP A 109 -2.79 6.18 14.60
C ASP A 109 -4.14 5.46 14.50
N LYS A 110 -5.26 6.19 14.52
CA LYS A 110 -6.60 5.60 14.33
C LYS A 110 -6.80 5.19 12.86
N THR A 111 -6.38 6.02 11.89
CA THR A 111 -6.41 5.63 10.47
C THR A 111 -5.54 4.40 10.22
N CYS A 112 -4.34 4.33 10.79
CA CYS A 112 -3.47 3.14 10.68
C CYS A 112 -4.07 1.89 11.31
N LYS A 113 -4.88 2.03 12.37
CA LYS A 113 -5.60 0.89 12.97
C LYS A 113 -6.56 0.29 11.96
N ILE A 114 -7.41 1.12 11.34
CA ILE A 114 -8.37 0.69 10.32
C ILE A 114 -7.64 0.09 9.10
N LEU A 115 -6.57 0.74 8.62
CA LEU A 115 -5.78 0.19 7.51
C LEU A 115 -5.33 -1.26 7.73
N ARG A 116 -4.85 -1.59 8.93
CA ARG A 116 -4.37 -2.95 9.26
C ARG A 116 -5.48 -4.00 9.35
N GLU A 117 -6.74 -3.57 9.44
CA GLU A 117 -7.88 -4.48 9.38
C GLU A 117 -8.15 -4.96 7.96
N TYR A 118 -7.75 -4.19 6.94
CA TYR A 118 -8.06 -4.48 5.53
C TYR A 118 -6.83 -4.75 4.65
N TYR A 119 -5.73 -4.03 4.85
CA TYR A 119 -4.57 -4.04 3.96
C TYR A 119 -3.24 -4.06 4.73
N THR A 120 -2.18 -4.43 4.03
CA THR A 120 -0.80 -4.33 4.50
C THR A 120 0.07 -3.57 3.49
N TRP A 121 1.34 -3.35 3.85
CA TRP A 121 2.33 -2.70 2.98
C TRP A 121 2.12 -1.21 2.68
N ILE A 122 1.37 -0.51 3.54
CA ILE A 122 1.23 0.95 3.50
C ILE A 122 2.10 1.56 4.61
N PRO A 123 3.12 2.38 4.27
CA PRO A 123 3.98 2.99 5.27
C PRO A 123 3.25 3.96 6.19
N LYS A 124 3.48 3.84 7.51
CA LYS A 124 2.85 4.70 8.54
C LYS A 124 3.13 6.19 8.32
N GLU A 125 4.32 6.52 7.82
CA GLU A 125 4.72 7.89 7.50
C GLU A 125 3.95 8.46 6.31
N LEU A 126 3.70 7.64 5.28
CA LEU A 126 2.86 8.03 4.15
C LEU A 126 1.42 8.32 4.61
N THR A 127 0.85 7.50 5.49
CA THR A 127 -0.44 7.78 6.13
C THR A 127 -0.42 9.08 6.93
N ALA A 128 0.66 9.35 7.67
CA ALA A 128 0.78 10.59 8.45
C ALA A 128 0.78 11.83 7.55
N ASN A 129 1.51 11.78 6.44
CA ASN A 129 1.57 12.88 5.48
C ASN A 129 0.22 13.09 4.76
N PHE A 130 -0.50 12.02 4.43
CA PHE A 130 -1.86 12.09 3.89
C PHE A 130 -2.82 12.79 4.87
N VAL A 131 -2.86 12.35 6.14
CA VAL A 131 -3.73 12.97 7.16
C VAL A 131 -3.36 14.43 7.41
N LYS A 132 -2.07 14.77 7.39
CA LYS A 132 -1.61 16.16 7.53
C LYS A 132 -2.08 17.05 6.37
N ALA A 133 -2.22 16.49 5.17
CA ALA A 133 -2.68 17.20 3.98
C ALA A 133 -4.21 17.23 3.82
N CYS A 134 -4.97 16.55 4.68
CA CYS A 134 -6.43 16.50 4.56
C CYS A 134 -7.04 17.88 4.87
N PRO A 135 -7.80 18.49 3.93
CA PRO A 135 -8.37 19.83 4.13
C PRO A 135 -9.34 19.85 5.32
N THR A 136 -10.22 18.85 5.45
CA THR A 136 -11.16 18.73 6.58
C THR A 136 -10.46 18.62 7.95
N CYS A 137 -9.24 18.06 7.99
CA CYS A 137 -8.45 18.01 9.22
C CYS A 137 -7.69 19.32 9.48
N GLN A 138 -7.30 20.04 8.44
CA GLN A 138 -6.61 21.33 8.55
C GLN A 138 -7.55 22.40 9.07
N ASP A 139 -8.77 22.48 8.54
CA ASP A 139 -9.81 23.44 8.96
C ASP A 139 -10.22 23.27 10.43
N LYS A 140 -10.10 22.06 10.99
CA LYS A 140 -10.37 21.78 12.41
C LYS A 140 -9.23 22.18 13.34
N ARG A 141 -8.03 22.45 12.80
CA ARG A 141 -6.82 22.79 13.57
C ARG A 141 -6.51 24.29 13.54
N SER A 142 -7.01 25.01 12.54
CA SER A 142 -7.04 26.47 12.47
C SER A 142 -8.06 27.06 13.44
#